data_AF-A0A1W9VZ02-F1
#
_entry.id   AF-A0A1W9VZ02-F1
#
_cell.length_a   1.000
_cell.length_b   1.000
_cell.length_c   1.000
_cell.angle_alpha   90.00
_cell.angle_beta   90.00
_cell.angle_gamma   90.00
#
_symmetry.space_group_name_H-M   'P 1'
#
loop_
_entity.id
_entity.type
_entity.pdbx_description
1 polymer ?
#
loop_
_entity_poly.entity_id
_entity_poly.type
_entity_poly.pdbx_seq_one_letter_code
_entity_poly.pdbx_strand_id
1 'polypeptide(L)'
;MNDELQEKGFSNKGIFRWLLPVTTLVYWLGTSLLHLEISKIIVSPVSTPLGAFTPAHYSRHFAWTLLFLGTLFVFFTAINGKARLRTALYWILWGAAVYGANRLLVCSPNEYVHYPQYAFLAVLLVIWRDPHRERWPVGNLIFWGTALGVADELMQYIFVCPSYGDYLDFNDFLLNELGVVAGLLLVYGFREQPAKIDPLLFIHKTRAFKMIMIFIWSENRG
;
A
#
# COMPACT_ATOMS: atom_id res chain seq x y z
N MET A 1 25.80 -1.30 -33.93
CA MET A 1 25.74 -2.78 -33.80
C MET A 1 25.80 -3.16 -32.32
N ASN A 2 24.81 -2.71 -31.51
CA ASN A 2 24.56 -3.20 -30.15
C ASN A 2 23.20 -2.71 -29.57
N ASP A 3 22.21 -2.41 -30.43
CA ASP A 3 20.84 -2.07 -29.99
C ASP A 3 19.94 -3.32 -29.85
N GLU A 4 20.43 -4.50 -30.24
CA GLU A 4 19.65 -5.76 -30.23
C GLU A 4 19.69 -6.52 -28.89
N LEU A 5 20.41 -6.02 -27.88
CA LEU A 5 20.45 -6.66 -26.56
C LEU A 5 19.45 -6.08 -25.55
N GLN A 6 18.68 -5.04 -25.91
CA GLN A 6 17.76 -4.36 -24.99
C GLN A 6 16.35 -4.96 -24.86
N GLU A 7 15.96 -5.98 -25.65
CA GLU A 7 14.61 -6.56 -25.58
C GLU A 7 14.50 -7.93 -24.88
N LYS A 8 15.56 -8.42 -24.22
CA LYS A 8 15.50 -9.68 -23.45
C LYS A 8 15.18 -9.50 -21.96
N GLY A 9 14.56 -8.38 -21.60
CA GLY A 9 14.12 -8.07 -20.23
C GLY A 9 12.68 -8.50 -19.95
N PHE A 10 12.49 -9.74 -19.51
CA PHE A 10 11.35 -10.24 -18.72
C PHE A 10 9.89 -10.08 -19.23
N SER A 11 9.60 -9.44 -20.35
CA SER A 11 8.25 -8.85 -20.52
C SER A 11 7.67 -8.81 -21.94
N ASN A 12 7.84 -9.85 -22.77
CA ASN A 12 7.03 -9.84 -24.01
C ASN A 12 6.37 -11.15 -24.45
N LYS A 13 6.77 -12.33 -23.98
CA LYS A 13 6.06 -13.59 -24.31
C LYS A 13 6.17 -14.60 -23.17
N GLY A 14 5.04 -15.04 -22.63
CA GLY A 14 4.97 -16.25 -21.78
C GLY A 14 4.24 -16.11 -20.45
N ILE A 15 3.92 -17.28 -19.89
CA ILE A 15 3.19 -17.59 -18.64
C ILE A 15 3.47 -16.62 -17.48
N PHE A 16 4.69 -16.07 -17.38
CA PHE A 16 5.10 -15.12 -16.35
C PHE A 16 4.21 -13.87 -16.24
N ARG A 17 3.61 -13.39 -17.35
CA ARG A 17 2.70 -12.24 -17.30
C ARG A 17 1.40 -12.53 -16.54
N TRP A 18 0.96 -13.80 -16.52
CA TRP A 18 -0.20 -14.26 -15.76
C TRP A 18 0.14 -14.62 -14.31
N LEU A 19 1.39 -14.97 -14.03
CA LEU A 19 1.82 -15.25 -12.65
C LEU A 19 1.75 -13.99 -11.77
N LEU A 20 2.13 -12.82 -12.28
CA LEU A 20 2.12 -11.58 -11.51
C LEU A 20 0.75 -11.18 -10.92
N PRO A 21 -0.35 -11.11 -11.69
CA PRO A 21 -1.67 -10.85 -11.10
C PRO A 21 -2.08 -11.90 -10.09
N VAL A 22 -1.77 -13.18 -10.35
CA VAL A 22 -2.08 -14.28 -9.44
C VAL A 22 -1.29 -14.12 -8.13
N THR A 23 0.00 -13.80 -8.20
CA THR A 23 0.83 -13.55 -7.01
C THR A 23 0.33 -12.36 -6.22
N THR A 24 -0.04 -11.25 -6.87
CA THR A 24 -0.61 -10.08 -6.20
C THR A 24 -1.94 -10.41 -5.51
N LEU A 25 -2.80 -11.17 -6.19
CA LEU A 25 -4.09 -11.60 -5.63
C LEU A 25 -3.91 -12.58 -4.47
N VAL A 26 -3.02 -13.56 -4.60
CA VAL A 26 -2.70 -14.54 -3.55
C VAL A 26 -2.09 -13.84 -2.35
N TYR A 27 -1.20 -12.87 -2.56
CA TYR A 27 -0.66 -12.03 -1.49
C TYR A 27 -1.78 -11.32 -0.74
N TRP A 28 -2.63 -10.57 -1.45
CA TRP A 28 -3.73 -9.82 -0.84
C TRP A 28 -4.71 -10.75 -0.10
N LEU A 29 -5.17 -11.83 -0.74
CA LEU A 29 -6.06 -12.81 -0.11
C LEU A 29 -5.41 -13.43 1.12
N GLY A 30 -4.13 -13.79 1.05
CA GLY A 30 -3.39 -14.36 2.16
C GLY A 30 -3.30 -13.39 3.34
N THR A 31 -2.95 -12.12 3.09
CA THR A 31 -2.88 -11.11 4.15
C THR A 31 -4.25 -10.83 4.76
N SER A 32 -5.30 -10.76 3.95
CA SER A 32 -6.66 -10.53 4.42
C SER A 32 -7.21 -11.67 5.26
N LEU A 33 -7.07 -12.92 4.78
CA LEU A 33 -7.56 -14.09 5.51
C LEU A 33 -6.77 -14.36 6.79
N LEU A 34 -5.48 -14.03 6.81
CA LEU A 34 -4.61 -14.19 7.98
C LEU A 34 -4.56 -12.95 8.85
N HIS A 35 -5.30 -11.88 8.55
CA HIS A 35 -5.23 -10.60 9.28
C HIS A 35 -5.38 -10.82 10.79
N LEU A 36 -6.43 -11.54 11.20
CA LEU A 36 -6.68 -11.83 12.62
C LEU A 36 -5.59 -12.68 13.25
N GLU A 37 -5.13 -13.71 12.55
CA GLU A 37 -4.11 -14.63 13.07
C GLU A 37 -2.77 -13.93 13.23
N ILE A 38 -2.40 -13.04 12.30
CA ILE A 38 -1.21 -12.19 12.39
C ILE A 38 -1.36 -11.24 13.59
N SER A 39 -2.51 -10.58 13.74
CA SER A 39 -2.77 -9.70 14.89
C SER A 39 -2.65 -10.45 16.22
N LYS A 40 -3.23 -11.65 16.33
CA LYS A 40 -3.08 -12.53 17.51
C LYS A 40 -1.63 -12.90 17.77
N ILE A 41 -0.87 -13.28 16.74
CA ILE A 41 0.56 -13.62 16.88
C ILE A 41 1.34 -12.41 17.41
N ILE A 42 1.05 -11.20 16.93
CA ILE A 42 1.75 -9.98 17.36
C ILE A 42 1.51 -9.70 18.85
N VAL A 43 0.27 -9.82 19.32
CA VAL A 43 -0.11 -9.43 20.69
C VAL A 43 0.00 -10.56 21.71
N SER A 44 0.01 -11.82 21.28
CA SER A 44 0.04 -12.98 22.18
C SER A 44 1.47 -13.39 22.54
N PRO A 45 1.71 -13.83 23.79
CA PRO A 45 3.00 -14.42 24.16
C PRO A 45 3.18 -15.76 23.45
N VAL A 46 4.33 -15.92 22.80
CA VAL A 46 4.78 -17.14 22.15
C VAL A 46 5.80 -17.84 23.04
N SER A 47 5.57 -19.10 23.39
CA SER A 47 6.51 -19.90 24.16
C SER A 47 7.68 -20.35 23.29
N THR A 48 8.90 -20.03 23.71
CA THR A 48 10.15 -20.45 23.03
C THR A 48 11.06 -21.19 24.02
N PRO A 49 12.10 -21.91 23.55
CA PRO A 49 13.10 -22.52 24.44
C PRO A 49 13.83 -21.53 25.35
N LEU A 50 13.80 -20.23 25.03
CA LEU A 50 14.44 -19.16 25.80
C LEU A 50 13.46 -18.42 26.74
N GLY A 51 12.18 -18.84 26.78
CA GLY A 51 11.12 -18.20 27.56
C GLY A 51 9.95 -17.71 26.72
N ALA A 52 8.98 -17.06 27.36
CA ALA A 52 7.85 -16.44 26.68
C ALA A 52 8.28 -15.11 26.04
N PHE A 53 7.92 -14.92 24.77
CA PHE A 53 8.23 -13.73 23.99
C PHE A 53 6.95 -13.16 23.39
N THR A 54 6.69 -11.87 23.58
CA THR A 54 5.54 -11.20 22.95
C THR A 54 6.06 -10.23 21.88
N PRO A 55 5.79 -10.46 20.58
CA PRO A 55 6.31 -9.62 19.51
C PRO A 55 5.97 -8.13 19.68
N ALA A 56 4.78 -7.82 20.19
CA ALA A 56 4.34 -6.46 20.46
C ALA A 56 5.31 -5.66 21.34
N HIS A 57 6.04 -6.29 22.26
CA HIS A 57 7.03 -5.62 23.10
C HIS A 57 8.22 -5.06 22.31
N TYR A 58 8.51 -5.67 21.15
CA TYR A 58 9.62 -5.29 20.28
C TYR A 58 9.17 -4.51 19.04
N SER A 59 7.85 -4.36 18.85
CA SER A 59 7.24 -3.65 17.72
C SER A 59 7.82 -2.24 17.53
N ARG A 60 8.05 -1.51 18.61
CA ARG A 60 8.68 -0.17 18.57
C ARG A 60 10.10 -0.23 18.01
N HIS A 61 10.94 -1.15 18.48
CA HIS A 61 12.31 -1.28 17.99
C HIS A 61 12.32 -1.69 16.51
N PHE A 62 11.49 -2.66 16.15
CA PHE A 62 11.32 -3.10 14.78
C PHE A 62 10.85 -1.95 13.86
N ALA A 63 9.87 -1.15 14.31
CA ALA A 63 9.38 0.01 13.57
C ALA A 63 10.49 1.06 13.35
N TRP A 64 11.30 1.36 14.37
CA TRP A 64 12.45 2.28 14.22
C TRP A 64 13.50 1.73 13.25
N THR A 65 13.79 0.43 13.30
CA THR A 65 14.69 -0.23 12.35
C THR A 65 14.16 -0.12 10.92
N LEU A 66 12.88 -0.44 10.69
CA LEU A 66 12.26 -0.30 9.37
C LEU A 66 12.25 1.14 8.88
N LEU A 67 11.94 2.10 9.75
CA LEU A 67 11.95 3.52 9.41
C LEU A 67 13.35 3.98 9.02
N PHE A 68 14.37 3.58 9.77
CA PHE A 68 15.76 3.91 9.46
C PHE A 68 16.19 3.31 8.11
N LEU A 69 15.94 2.03 7.89
CA LEU A 69 16.25 1.35 6.62
C LEU A 69 15.48 1.96 5.44
N GLY A 70 14.19 2.26 5.63
CA GLY A 70 13.35 2.91 4.63
C GLY A 70 13.85 4.31 4.30
N THR A 71 14.26 5.09 5.31
CA THR A 71 14.84 6.42 5.12
C THR A 71 16.15 6.35 4.35
N LEU A 72 17.03 5.41 4.71
CA LEU A 72 18.26 5.18 3.96
C LEU A 72 17.97 4.80 2.49
N PHE A 73 17.01 3.91 2.26
CA PHE A 73 16.60 3.53 0.91
C PHE A 73 16.07 4.74 0.11
N VAL A 74 15.19 5.56 0.70
CA VAL A 74 14.69 6.80 0.10
C VAL A 74 15.83 7.78 -0.18
N PHE A 75 16.78 7.90 0.74
CA PHE A 75 17.96 8.76 0.57
C PHE A 75 18.85 8.29 -0.59
N PHE A 76 19.18 7.00 -0.66
CA PHE A 76 20.00 6.45 -1.75
C PHE A 76 19.30 6.53 -3.11
N THR A 77 17.98 6.33 -3.15
CA THR A 77 17.21 6.53 -4.39
C THR A 77 17.11 8.01 -4.78
N ALA A 78 17.08 8.93 -3.81
CA ALA A 78 17.12 10.36 -4.06
C ALA A 78 18.43 10.84 -4.68
N ILE A 79 19.59 10.29 -4.27
CA ILE A 79 20.92 10.68 -4.79
C ILE A 79 21.00 10.56 -6.32
N ASN A 80 20.31 9.59 -6.91
CA ASN A 80 20.28 9.36 -8.35
C ASN A 80 18.95 9.78 -9.00
N GLY A 81 18.00 10.28 -8.18
CA GLY A 81 16.68 10.69 -8.63
C GLY A 81 16.71 11.97 -9.45
N LYS A 82 15.81 12.07 -10.43
CA LYS A 82 15.66 13.28 -11.26
C LYS A 82 14.62 14.25 -10.68
N ALA A 83 13.63 13.75 -9.93
CA ALA A 83 12.52 14.54 -9.40
C ALA A 83 12.63 14.89 -7.89
N ARG A 84 13.85 14.97 -7.35
CA ARG A 84 14.15 14.96 -5.89
C ARG A 84 13.29 15.91 -5.06
N LEU A 85 13.21 17.18 -5.45
CA LEU A 85 12.48 18.19 -4.68
C LEU A 85 10.98 17.90 -4.62
N ARG A 86 10.39 17.53 -5.75
CA ARG A 86 8.98 17.12 -5.83
C ARG A 86 8.73 15.88 -4.97
N THR A 87 9.60 14.88 -5.07
CA THR A 87 9.48 13.65 -4.26
C THR A 87 9.62 13.94 -2.77
N ALA A 88 10.57 14.80 -2.38
CA ALA A 88 10.77 15.20 -0.99
C ALA A 88 9.52 15.91 -0.43
N LEU A 89 8.92 16.81 -1.20
CA LEU A 89 7.66 17.45 -0.82
C LEU A 89 6.55 16.40 -0.62
N TYR A 90 6.42 15.42 -1.51
CA TYR A 90 5.42 14.37 -1.34
C TYR A 90 5.69 13.49 -0.12
N TRP A 91 6.95 13.16 0.20
CA TRP A 91 7.29 12.45 1.43
C TRP A 91 6.97 13.27 2.68
N ILE A 92 7.18 14.59 2.66
CA ILE A 92 6.80 15.48 3.77
C ILE A 92 5.28 15.51 3.96
N LEU A 93 4.52 15.69 2.87
CA LEU A 93 3.06 15.70 2.92
C LEU A 93 2.51 14.34 3.39
N TRP A 94 3.05 13.24 2.86
CA TRP A 94 2.69 11.89 3.30
C TRP A 94 3.03 11.68 4.79
N GLY A 95 4.22 12.10 5.25
CA GLY A 95 4.62 12.00 6.64
C GLY A 95 3.73 12.82 7.58
N ALA A 96 3.31 14.01 7.15
CA ALA A 96 2.34 14.82 7.89
C ALA A 96 0.96 14.13 7.98
N ALA A 97 0.51 13.50 6.89
CA ALA A 97 -0.74 12.74 6.87
C ALA A 97 -0.68 11.50 7.79
N VAL A 98 0.42 10.74 7.74
CA VAL A 98 0.67 9.61 8.66
C VAL A 98 0.73 10.07 10.11
N TYR A 99 1.40 11.19 10.39
CA TYR A 99 1.43 11.76 11.74
C TYR A 99 0.02 12.13 12.22
N GLY A 100 -0.80 12.75 11.36
CA GLY A 100 -2.19 13.07 11.66
C GLY A 100 -3.03 11.81 11.93
N ALA A 101 -2.96 10.81 11.05
CA ALA A 101 -3.67 9.54 11.19
C ALA A 101 -3.27 8.82 12.49
N ASN A 102 -1.97 8.75 12.81
CA ASN A 102 -1.48 8.13 14.04
C ASN A 102 -1.94 8.85 15.31
N ARG A 103 -2.22 10.16 15.23
CA ARG A 103 -2.68 10.96 16.37
C ARG A 103 -4.19 10.90 16.58
N LEU A 104 -4.95 10.71 15.50
CA LEU A 104 -6.40 10.87 15.51
C LEU A 104 -7.15 9.55 15.36
N LEU A 105 -6.58 8.59 14.63
CA LEU A 105 -7.27 7.38 14.20
C LEU A 105 -6.66 6.14 14.83
N VAL A 106 -5.33 6.08 14.97
CA VAL A 106 -4.66 4.87 15.45
C VAL A 106 -4.89 4.62 16.93
N CYS A 107 -5.51 3.48 17.25
CA CYS A 107 -5.90 3.11 18.61
C CYS A 107 -5.02 1.99 19.20
N SER A 108 -4.40 1.17 18.35
CA SER A 108 -3.61 0.01 18.76
C SER A 108 -2.31 -0.15 17.94
N PRO A 109 -1.24 -0.73 18.51
CA PRO A 109 0.02 -0.91 17.79
C PRO A 109 -0.04 -1.86 16.58
N ASN A 110 -1.01 -2.77 16.51
CA ASN A 110 -1.17 -3.67 15.37
C ASN A 110 -1.62 -2.92 14.10
N GLU A 111 -2.34 -1.80 14.23
CA GLU A 111 -2.79 -0.97 13.10
C GLU A 111 -1.61 -0.39 12.29
N TYR A 112 -0.39 -0.33 12.85
CA TYR A 112 0.80 0.07 12.10
C TYR A 112 1.17 -0.90 10.96
N VAL A 113 0.63 -2.14 10.95
CA VAL A 113 0.90 -3.14 9.91
C VAL A 113 0.31 -2.76 8.55
N HIS A 114 -0.74 -1.94 8.54
CA HIS A 114 -1.44 -1.52 7.32
C HIS A 114 -0.49 -0.74 6.39
N TYR A 115 0.37 0.12 6.94
CA TYR A 115 1.32 0.90 6.15
C TYR A 115 2.27 0.01 5.30
N PRO A 116 3.09 -0.89 5.87
CA PRO A 116 3.98 -1.74 5.08
C PRO A 116 3.23 -2.79 4.25
N GLN A 117 2.09 -3.31 4.72
CA GLN A 117 1.26 -4.27 3.96
C GLN A 117 0.80 -3.65 2.64
N TYR A 118 0.17 -2.48 2.70
CA TYR A 118 -0.37 -1.82 1.52
C TYR A 118 0.70 -1.12 0.66
N ALA A 119 1.82 -0.70 1.25
CA ALA A 119 2.98 -0.27 0.47
C ALA A 119 3.53 -1.41 -0.39
N PHE A 120 3.64 -2.61 0.17
CA PHE A 120 4.08 -3.79 -0.58
C PHE A 120 3.06 -4.21 -1.64
N LEU A 121 1.75 -4.21 -1.31
CA LEU A 121 0.69 -4.43 -2.29
C LEU A 121 0.80 -3.47 -3.48
N ALA A 122 1.01 -2.18 -3.23
CA ALA A 122 1.18 -1.19 -4.29
C ALA A 122 2.40 -1.47 -5.18
N VAL A 123 3.52 -1.93 -4.61
CA VAL A 123 4.68 -2.38 -5.39
C VAL A 123 4.33 -3.57 -6.28
N LEU A 124 3.60 -4.57 -5.78
CA LEU A 124 3.15 -5.71 -6.58
C LEU A 124 2.18 -5.27 -7.71
N LEU A 125 1.26 -4.33 -7.42
CA LEU A 125 0.36 -3.76 -8.41
C LEU A 125 1.14 -3.03 -9.52
N VAL A 126 2.20 -2.28 -9.19
CA VAL A 126 3.09 -1.67 -10.18
C VAL A 126 3.75 -2.74 -11.03
N ILE A 127 4.40 -3.74 -10.41
CA ILE A 127 5.12 -4.80 -11.14
C ILE A 127 4.19 -5.48 -12.14
N TRP A 128 2.92 -5.68 -11.77
CA TRP A 128 1.92 -6.23 -12.68
C TRP A 128 1.46 -5.25 -13.77
N ARG A 129 1.06 -4.02 -13.41
CA ARG A 129 0.35 -3.09 -14.31
C ARG A 129 1.28 -2.23 -15.17
N ASP A 130 2.46 -1.92 -14.67
CA ASP A 130 3.45 -1.05 -15.29
C ASP A 130 4.88 -1.53 -14.95
N PRO A 131 5.27 -2.75 -15.39
CA PRO A 131 6.56 -3.37 -15.05
C PRO A 131 7.76 -2.50 -15.47
N HIS A 132 7.64 -1.80 -16.59
CA HIS A 132 8.66 -0.90 -17.13
C HIS A 132 8.59 0.52 -16.58
N ARG A 133 7.52 0.85 -15.85
CA ARG A 133 7.30 2.14 -15.17
C ARG A 133 7.26 3.33 -16.14
N GLU A 134 6.68 3.09 -17.32
CA GLU A 134 6.58 4.04 -18.43
C GLU A 134 5.18 4.64 -18.55
N ARG A 135 4.15 3.91 -18.11
CA ARG A 135 2.74 4.32 -18.27
C ARG A 135 2.27 5.27 -17.19
N TRP A 136 2.89 5.21 -16.01
CA TRP A 136 2.54 6.06 -14.85
C TRP A 136 1.05 6.05 -14.49
N PRO A 137 0.39 4.88 -14.35
CA PRO A 137 -1.03 4.81 -14.05
C PRO A 137 -1.33 5.07 -12.56
N VAL A 138 -0.68 6.06 -11.94
CA VAL A 138 -0.68 6.33 -10.49
C VAL A 138 -2.11 6.41 -9.94
N GLY A 139 -3.00 7.17 -10.59
CA GLY A 139 -4.39 7.26 -10.15
C GLY A 139 -5.15 5.92 -10.20
N ASN A 140 -4.86 5.08 -11.20
CA ASN A 140 -5.46 3.74 -11.26
C ASN A 140 -4.90 2.81 -10.19
N LEU A 141 -3.62 2.93 -9.87
CA LEU A 141 -2.97 2.14 -8.82
C LEU A 141 -3.48 2.55 -7.42
N ILE A 142 -3.66 3.85 -7.17
CA ILE A 142 -4.31 4.35 -5.95
C ILE A 142 -5.73 3.78 -5.86
N PHE A 143 -6.53 3.93 -6.92
CA PHE A 143 -7.91 3.42 -6.94
C PHE A 143 -7.98 1.93 -6.59
N TRP A 144 -7.18 1.08 -7.26
CA TRP A 144 -7.20 -0.36 -6.99
C TRP A 144 -6.61 -0.73 -5.63
N GLY A 145 -5.54 -0.05 -5.20
CA GLY A 145 -4.96 -0.27 -3.87
C GLY A 145 -5.95 0.06 -2.75
N THR A 146 -6.63 1.21 -2.83
CA THR A 146 -7.66 1.62 -1.88
C THR A 146 -8.87 0.68 -1.94
N ALA A 147 -9.34 0.30 -3.14
CA ALA A 147 -10.47 -0.62 -3.27
C ALA A 147 -10.18 -1.99 -2.65
N LEU A 148 -8.95 -2.51 -2.79
CA LEU A 148 -8.51 -3.73 -2.12
C LEU A 148 -8.39 -3.54 -0.60
N GLY A 149 -7.99 -2.34 -0.15
CA GLY A 149 -8.01 -1.95 1.27
C GLY A 149 -9.40 -1.97 1.89
N VAL A 150 -10.38 -1.39 1.20
CA VAL A 150 -11.78 -1.42 1.65
C VAL A 150 -12.32 -2.84 1.63
N ALA A 151 -11.99 -3.64 0.61
CA ALA A 151 -12.44 -5.02 0.53
C ALA A 151 -11.86 -5.90 1.66
N ASP A 152 -10.61 -5.66 2.06
CA ASP A 152 -9.96 -6.32 3.20
C ASP A 152 -10.77 -6.12 4.49
N GLU A 153 -11.04 -4.86 4.83
CA GLU A 153 -11.83 -4.52 6.01
C GLU A 153 -13.27 -5.02 5.96
N LEU A 154 -13.91 -4.98 4.78
CA LEU A 154 -15.25 -5.56 4.62
C LEU A 154 -15.24 -7.08 4.83
N MET A 155 -14.21 -7.78 4.36
CA MET A 155 -14.07 -9.22 4.63
C MET A 155 -13.86 -9.46 6.12
N GLN A 156 -13.03 -8.67 6.80
CA GLN A 156 -12.85 -8.77 8.25
C GLN A 156 -14.16 -8.51 9.00
N TYR A 157 -14.89 -7.46 8.63
CA TYR A 157 -16.19 -7.14 9.22
C TYR A 157 -17.22 -8.27 9.03
N ILE A 158 -17.25 -8.90 7.86
CA ILE A 158 -18.25 -9.96 7.58
C ILE A 158 -17.87 -11.29 8.22
N PHE A 159 -16.58 -11.67 8.17
CA PHE A 159 -16.16 -13.04 8.51
C PHE A 159 -15.43 -13.16 9.85
N VAL A 160 -14.84 -12.08 10.36
CA VAL A 160 -14.03 -12.08 11.59
C VAL A 160 -14.76 -11.38 12.74
N CYS A 161 -15.33 -10.21 12.51
CA CYS A 161 -16.04 -9.41 13.51
C CYS A 161 -17.14 -10.15 14.31
N PRO A 162 -17.91 -11.11 13.74
CA PRO A 162 -18.87 -11.89 14.54
C PRO A 162 -18.27 -12.60 15.76
N SER A 163 -16.94 -12.70 15.86
CA SER A 163 -16.22 -13.29 16.99
C SER A 163 -15.59 -12.28 17.99
N TYR A 164 -15.46 -10.98 17.66
CA TYR A 164 -14.72 -10.02 18.51
C TYR A 164 -15.20 -8.55 18.50
N GLY A 165 -16.16 -8.14 17.65
CA GLY A 165 -16.70 -6.77 17.67
C GLY A 165 -17.69 -6.46 16.55
N ASP A 166 -18.51 -5.43 16.73
CA ASP A 166 -19.69 -5.18 15.87
C ASP A 166 -19.54 -3.96 14.92
N TYR A 167 -18.32 -3.48 14.69
CA TYR A 167 -18.10 -2.29 13.85
C TYR A 167 -17.08 -2.52 12.73
N LEU A 168 -17.29 -1.82 11.61
CA LEU A 168 -16.36 -1.72 10.50
C LEU A 168 -15.35 -0.62 10.80
N ASP A 169 -14.05 -0.94 10.78
CA ASP A 169 -13.00 0.04 11.07
C ASP A 169 -12.70 0.92 9.84
N PHE A 170 -13.36 2.06 9.76
CA PHE A 170 -13.13 3.02 8.68
C PHE A 170 -11.74 3.66 8.73
N ASN A 171 -11.06 3.63 9.88
CA ASN A 171 -9.72 4.20 10.00
C ASN A 171 -8.75 3.45 9.09
N ASP A 172 -8.91 2.12 9.02
CA ASP A 172 -8.05 1.24 8.24
C ASP A 172 -8.15 1.53 6.74
N PHE A 173 -9.26 2.08 6.25
CA PHE A 173 -9.35 2.54 4.85
C PHE A 173 -8.29 3.60 4.56
N LEU A 174 -8.14 4.56 5.47
CA LEU A 174 -7.15 5.63 5.33
C LEU A 174 -5.74 5.11 5.55
N LEU A 175 -5.52 4.23 6.53
CA LEU A 175 -4.20 3.63 6.78
C LEU A 175 -3.72 2.81 5.57
N ASN A 176 -4.63 2.05 4.96
CA ASN A 176 -4.39 1.27 3.74
C ASN A 176 -4.04 2.19 2.57
N GLU A 177 -4.80 3.27 2.35
CA GLU A 177 -4.49 4.27 1.31
C GLU A 177 -3.13 4.93 1.53
N LEU A 178 -2.79 5.32 2.76
CA LEU A 178 -1.49 5.89 3.09
C LEU A 178 -0.35 4.90 2.82
N GLY A 179 -0.56 3.61 3.10
CA GLY A 179 0.35 2.54 2.71
C GLY A 179 0.55 2.47 1.19
N VAL A 180 -0.55 2.47 0.43
CA VAL A 180 -0.50 2.48 -1.06
C VAL A 180 0.32 3.66 -1.58
N VAL A 181 0.05 4.88 -1.08
CA VAL A 181 0.78 6.08 -1.48
C VAL A 181 2.28 5.95 -1.19
N ALA A 182 2.66 5.40 -0.03
CA ALA A 182 4.07 5.16 0.30
C ALA A 182 4.74 4.22 -0.71
N GLY A 183 4.09 3.11 -1.05
CA GLY A 183 4.58 2.16 -2.06
C GLY A 183 4.77 2.82 -3.43
N LEU A 184 3.83 3.67 -3.85
CA LEU A 184 3.94 4.40 -5.12
C LEU A 184 5.06 5.45 -5.10
N LEU A 185 5.27 6.15 -3.97
CA LEU A 185 6.40 7.07 -3.81
C LEU A 185 7.75 6.35 -3.88
N LEU A 186 7.86 5.15 -3.33
CA LEU A 186 9.08 4.33 -3.43
C LEU A 186 9.38 3.93 -4.89
N VAL A 187 8.35 3.65 -5.69
CA VAL A 187 8.51 3.17 -7.07
C VAL A 187 8.72 4.31 -8.07
N TYR A 188 7.86 5.32 -8.02
CA TYR A 188 7.77 6.39 -9.02
C TYR A 188 8.38 7.70 -8.54
N GLY A 189 8.47 7.91 -7.22
CA GLY A 189 8.71 9.23 -6.64
C GLY A 189 9.88 9.97 -7.27
N PHE A 190 11.04 9.32 -7.37
CA PHE A 190 12.30 9.91 -7.85
C PHE A 190 12.51 9.86 -9.37
N ARG A 191 11.55 9.32 -10.12
CA ARG A 191 11.61 9.25 -11.58
C ARG A 191 11.05 10.53 -12.23
N GLU A 192 11.53 10.81 -13.43
CA GLU A 192 10.89 11.80 -14.31
C GLU A 192 9.54 11.28 -14.78
N GLN A 193 8.52 12.12 -14.62
CA GLN A 193 7.21 11.83 -15.16
C GLN A 193 7.26 12.03 -16.68
N PRO A 194 6.79 11.06 -17.49
CA PRO A 194 6.72 11.23 -18.93
C PRO A 194 5.81 12.42 -19.26
N ALA A 195 6.19 13.20 -20.27
CA ALA A 195 5.47 14.41 -20.69
C ALA A 195 4.02 14.14 -21.13
N LYS A 196 3.70 12.88 -21.46
CA LYS A 196 2.38 12.43 -21.87
C LYS A 196 1.77 11.57 -20.77
N ILE A 197 0.82 12.14 -20.04
CA ILE A 197 -0.04 11.38 -19.13
C ILE A 197 -1.21 10.90 -20.00
N ASP A 198 -1.30 9.58 -20.22
CA ASP A 198 -2.50 9.04 -20.85
C ASP A 198 -3.70 9.35 -19.95
N PRO A 199 -4.77 9.97 -20.49
CA PRO A 199 -5.91 10.35 -19.68
C PRO A 199 -6.53 9.10 -19.04
N LEU A 200 -6.89 9.21 -17.75
CA LEU A 200 -7.57 8.15 -17.00
C LEU A 200 -8.76 7.58 -17.81
N LEU A 201 -8.88 6.24 -17.80
CA LEU A 201 -9.97 5.49 -18.44
C LEU A 201 -11.34 6.13 -18.19
N PHE A 202 -12.20 6.08 -19.22
CA PHE A 202 -13.52 6.72 -19.33
C PHE A 202 -14.46 6.51 -18.12
N ILE A 203 -14.21 5.49 -17.29
CA ILE A 203 -14.94 5.21 -16.05
C ILE A 203 -14.92 6.42 -15.09
N HIS A 204 -13.84 7.20 -15.04
CA HIS A 204 -13.74 8.41 -14.20
C HIS A 204 -14.58 9.59 -14.72
N LYS A 205 -15.10 9.50 -15.95
CA LYS A 205 -16.07 10.46 -16.52
C LYS A 205 -17.52 10.03 -16.29
N THR A 206 -17.76 8.81 -15.80
CA THR A 206 -19.13 8.33 -15.59
C THR A 206 -19.80 9.10 -14.45
N ARG A 207 -21.08 9.43 -14.64
CA ARG A 207 -21.90 10.09 -13.61
C ARG A 207 -21.94 9.26 -12.31
N ALA A 208 -21.82 7.93 -12.39
CA ALA A 208 -21.77 7.03 -11.25
C ALA A 208 -20.56 7.33 -10.32
N PHE A 209 -19.36 7.52 -10.88
CA PHE A 209 -18.17 7.86 -10.08
C PHE A 209 -18.32 9.22 -9.39
N LYS A 210 -18.89 10.22 -10.08
CA LYS A 210 -19.21 11.52 -9.48
C LYS A 210 -20.26 11.42 -8.38
N MET A 211 -21.28 10.58 -8.55
CA MET A 211 -22.34 10.37 -7.56
C MET A 211 -21.80 9.66 -6.31
N ILE A 212 -20.93 8.66 -6.45
CA ILE A 212 -20.30 7.97 -5.31
C ILE A 212 -19.46 8.96 -4.49
N MET A 213 -18.69 9.84 -5.14
CA MET A 213 -17.92 10.89 -4.45
C MET A 213 -18.81 11.92 -3.74
N ILE A 214 -19.95 12.29 -4.33
CA ILE A 214 -20.92 13.19 -3.70
C ILE A 214 -21.59 12.53 -2.49
N PHE A 215 -21.90 11.23 -2.59
CA PHE A 215 -22.54 10.47 -1.51
C PHE A 215 -21.62 10.34 -0.28
N ILE A 216 -20.36 9.97 -0.51
CA ILE A 216 -19.31 9.89 0.52
C ILE A 216 -19.07 11.27 1.19
N TRP A 217 -19.21 12.38 0.44
CA TRP A 217 -19.12 13.72 1.04
C TRP A 217 -20.38 14.08 1.83
N SER A 218 -21.58 13.71 1.38
CA SER A 218 -22.82 14.09 2.06
C SER A 218 -23.02 13.41 3.43
N GLU A 219 -22.42 12.24 3.64
CA GLU A 219 -22.56 11.47 4.89
C GLU A 219 -21.69 11.99 6.05
N ASN A 220 -20.69 12.85 5.78
CA ASN A 220 -19.80 13.44 6.79
C ASN A 220 -20.23 14.84 7.27
N ARG A 221 -21.51 15.21 7.09
CA ARG A 221 -22.09 16.46 7.62
C ARG A 221 -23.33 16.24 8.50
N GLY A 222 -23.57 15.01 8.96
CA GLY A 222 -24.58 14.65 9.95
C GLY A 222 -24.00 14.62 11.34
#